data_AF-A0A3R5Z5B9-F1
#
_entry.id   AF-A0A3R5Z5B9-F1
#
_cell.length_a   1.000
_cell.length_b   1.000
_cell.length_c   1.000
_cell.angle_alpha   90.00
_cell.angle_beta   90.00
_cell.angle_gamma   90.00
#
_symmetry.space_group_name_H-M   'P 1'
#
loop_
_entity.id
_entity.type
_entity.pdbx_description
1 polymer ?
#
loop_
_entity_poly.entity_id
_entity_poly.type
_entity_poly.pdbx_seq_one_letter_code
_entity_poly.pdbx_strand_id
1 'polypeptide(L)'
;MTKQKKVIWIILGIIIFVFSVFLGLGYLGQITGGNSLIQRTEMNDKYVPEEITKYYPIEDLNSKESLLSDKNYANSIQDALLSASIEFEQGEEYKTHIDKIIKEFENENYKSVLYISEKNDIESSLTFSKFKIKEVDGKKRYAHITSVHEVIKKDRPYDKDTMSLLKSQLALSDRLQDLNISPDNSRFLYGFVHDEDIYNTKIENKKPDEIIYFELCEKPFYFWYYENFQSDKSGKSLSIEIER
;
A
#
# COMPACT_ATOMS: atom_id res chain seq x y z
N MET A 1 23.45 -45.69 -63.52
CA MET A 1 23.05 -44.42 -62.87
C MET A 1 24.18 -43.41 -63.06
N THR A 2 23.95 -42.31 -63.77
CA THR A 2 24.99 -41.33 -64.13
C THR A 2 25.52 -40.63 -62.87
N LYS A 3 26.79 -40.21 -62.89
CA LYS A 3 27.46 -39.54 -61.75
C LYS A 3 26.62 -38.39 -61.18
N GLN A 4 25.95 -37.63 -62.04
CA GLN A 4 24.98 -36.58 -61.66
C GLN A 4 23.76 -37.10 -60.88
N LYS A 5 23.15 -38.23 -61.29
CA LYS A 5 22.02 -38.81 -60.57
C LYS A 5 22.40 -39.30 -59.16
N LYS A 6 23.64 -39.79 -58.98
CA LYS A 6 24.16 -40.14 -57.63
C LYS A 6 24.31 -38.91 -56.74
N VAL A 7 24.83 -37.81 -57.27
CA VAL A 7 24.97 -36.54 -56.52
C VAL A 7 23.60 -36.00 -56.11
N ILE A 8 22.60 -36.01 -57.02
CA ILE A 8 21.24 -35.57 -56.70
C ILE A 8 20.61 -36.42 -55.59
N TRP A 9 20.78 -37.75 -55.63
CA TRP A 9 20.28 -38.63 -54.58
C TRP A 9 20.95 -38.42 -53.22
N ILE A 10 22.24 -38.08 -53.21
CA ILE A 10 22.97 -37.73 -51.97
C ILE A 10 22.43 -36.42 -51.38
N ILE A 11 22.23 -35.39 -52.21
CA ILE A 11 21.69 -34.10 -51.76
C ILE A 11 20.26 -34.26 -51.23
N LEU A 12 19.41 -35.04 -51.94
CA LEU A 12 18.05 -35.31 -51.49
C LEU A 12 18.04 -36.05 -50.14
N GLY A 13 18.94 -37.03 -49.96
CA GLY A 13 19.10 -37.74 -48.69
C GLY A 13 19.52 -36.84 -47.53
N ILE A 14 20.42 -35.88 -47.77
CA ILE A 14 20.83 -34.88 -46.76
C ILE A 14 19.66 -33.97 -46.38
N ILE A 15 18.88 -33.49 -47.35
CA ILE A 15 17.72 -32.62 -47.09
C ILE A 15 16.68 -33.37 -46.25
N ILE A 16 16.39 -34.62 -46.59
CA ILE A 16 15.45 -35.46 -45.83
C ILE A 16 15.96 -35.68 -44.41
N PHE A 17 17.25 -35.98 -44.24
CA PHE A 17 17.87 -36.18 -42.94
C PHE A 17 17.76 -34.92 -42.04
N VAL A 18 18.08 -33.76 -42.60
CA VAL A 18 17.95 -32.46 -41.89
C VAL A 18 16.50 -32.21 -41.49
N PHE A 19 15.54 -32.44 -42.39
CA PHE A 19 14.11 -32.28 -42.08
C PHE A 19 13.64 -33.23 -40.97
N SER A 20 14.10 -34.48 -40.96
CA SER A 20 13.76 -35.44 -39.89
C SER A 20 14.37 -35.05 -38.54
N VAL A 21 15.55 -34.42 -38.51
CA VAL A 21 16.13 -33.89 -37.27
C VAL A 21 15.32 -32.72 -36.74
N PHE A 22 14.88 -31.79 -37.59
CA PHE A 22 14.03 -30.67 -37.18
C PHE A 22 12.64 -31.11 -36.70
N LEU A 23 12.01 -32.09 -37.36
CA LEU A 23 10.75 -32.68 -36.91
C LEU A 23 10.93 -33.44 -35.59
N GLY A 24 12.04 -34.16 -35.42
CA GLY A 24 12.37 -34.85 -34.16
C GLY A 24 12.62 -33.89 -33.00
N LEU A 25 13.30 -32.77 -33.22
CA LEU A 25 13.49 -31.72 -32.21
C LEU A 25 12.18 -30.99 -31.87
N GLY A 26 11.33 -30.71 -32.87
CA GLY A 26 10.00 -30.15 -32.65
C GLY A 26 9.08 -31.09 -31.87
N TYR A 27 9.19 -32.40 -32.11
CA TYR A 27 8.43 -33.42 -31.40
C TYR A 27 8.97 -33.68 -29.98
N LEU A 28 10.30 -33.62 -29.78
CA LEU A 28 10.90 -33.60 -28.43
C LEU A 28 10.42 -32.37 -27.66
N GLY A 29 10.38 -31.18 -28.26
CA GLY A 29 9.86 -29.97 -27.64
C GLY A 29 8.37 -30.02 -27.26
N GLN A 30 7.60 -31.00 -27.77
CA GLN A 30 6.20 -31.24 -27.38
C GLN A 30 6.05 -32.41 -26.37
N ILE A 31 6.93 -33.43 -26.41
CA ILE A 31 6.89 -34.58 -25.48
C ILE A 31 7.65 -34.31 -24.18
N THR A 32 8.78 -33.60 -24.24
CA THR A 32 9.22 -32.82 -23.10
C THR A 32 8.32 -31.60 -23.10
N GLY A 33 7.10 -31.75 -22.57
CA GLY A 33 6.19 -30.64 -22.41
C GLY A 33 6.99 -29.45 -21.92
N GLY A 34 6.89 -28.33 -22.63
CA GLY A 34 7.56 -27.08 -22.30
C GLY A 34 7.08 -26.52 -20.96
N ASN A 35 7.14 -27.31 -19.90
CA ASN A 35 7.70 -26.89 -18.63
C ASN A 35 9.06 -26.31 -18.97
N SER A 36 9.09 -25.00 -19.21
CA SER A 36 10.28 -24.24 -18.92
C SER A 36 10.82 -24.77 -17.60
N LEU A 37 11.97 -25.46 -17.64
CA LEU A 37 12.85 -25.64 -16.48
C LEU A 37 13.50 -24.30 -16.11
N ILE A 38 12.86 -23.17 -16.45
CA ILE A 38 12.75 -22.08 -15.51
C ILE A 38 11.83 -22.63 -14.43
N GLN A 39 12.43 -23.33 -13.46
CA GLN A 39 11.97 -23.22 -12.09
C GLN A 39 11.70 -21.72 -11.94
N ARG A 40 10.42 -21.31 -11.89
CA ARG A 40 10.08 -19.96 -11.50
C ARG A 40 10.62 -19.90 -10.08
N THR A 41 11.87 -19.48 -9.95
CA THR A 41 12.49 -19.24 -8.66
C THR A 41 11.53 -18.24 -8.05
N GLU A 42 10.78 -18.64 -7.03
CA GLU A 42 10.01 -17.71 -6.21
C GLU A 42 10.97 -16.58 -5.89
N MET A 43 10.70 -15.40 -6.46
CA MET A 43 11.62 -14.29 -6.35
C MET A 43 11.29 -13.62 -5.03
N ASN A 44 11.86 -14.17 -3.97
CA ASN A 44 11.66 -13.64 -2.63
C ASN A 44 12.51 -12.37 -2.48
N ASP A 45 11.88 -11.22 -2.65
CA ASP A 45 12.50 -9.93 -2.38
C ASP A 45 12.55 -9.73 -0.86
N LYS A 46 13.75 -9.86 -0.29
CA LYS A 46 13.98 -9.70 1.13
C LYS A 46 14.79 -8.44 1.41
N TYR A 47 14.25 -7.60 2.27
CA TYR A 47 14.96 -6.47 2.87
C TYR A 47 15.27 -6.75 4.34
N VAL A 48 16.57 -6.66 4.65
CA VAL A 48 17.08 -6.62 6.02
C VAL A 48 17.84 -5.30 6.18
N PRO A 49 17.46 -4.43 7.13
CA PRO A 49 18.18 -3.19 7.39
C PRO A 49 19.62 -3.44 7.83
N GLU A 50 20.56 -2.66 7.30
CA GLU A 50 21.96 -2.71 7.72
C GLU A 50 22.15 -2.20 9.15
N GLU A 51 21.39 -1.16 9.53
CA GLU A 51 21.38 -0.58 10.87
C GLU A 51 20.04 -0.80 11.57
N ILE A 52 20.11 -1.34 12.78
CA ILE A 52 18.94 -1.54 13.64
C ILE A 52 18.89 -0.41 14.67
N THR A 53 17.82 0.35 14.61
CA THR A 53 17.50 1.40 15.58
C THR A 53 16.24 1.03 16.34
N LYS A 54 16.17 1.43 17.61
CA LYS A 54 14.98 1.18 18.44
C LYS A 54 13.85 2.14 18.09
N TYR A 55 12.63 1.64 18.18
CA TYR A 55 11.44 2.45 18.20
C TYR A 55 11.33 3.14 19.56
N TYR A 56 11.04 4.43 19.54
CA TYR A 56 10.74 5.22 20.72
C TYR A 56 9.39 5.89 20.46
N PRO A 57 8.38 5.63 21.31
CA PRO A 57 7.11 6.35 21.24
C PRO A 57 7.34 7.85 21.28
N ILE A 58 6.56 8.58 20.48
CA ILE A 58 6.63 10.04 20.45
C ILE A 58 5.94 10.57 21.70
N GLU A 59 6.61 11.49 22.40
CA GLU A 59 6.00 12.23 23.51
C GLU A 59 5.07 13.33 22.99
N ASP A 60 4.01 13.66 23.74
CA ASP A 60 3.04 14.72 23.40
C ASP A 60 2.29 14.49 22.06
N LEU A 61 1.92 13.23 21.79
CA LEU A 61 0.99 12.89 20.74
C LEU A 61 -0.36 13.58 21.02
N ASN A 62 -0.88 14.31 20.03
CA ASN A 62 -2.10 15.11 20.12
C ASN A 62 -1.98 16.41 20.94
N SER A 63 -0.85 17.12 20.90
CA SER A 63 -0.70 18.44 21.55
C SER A 63 -1.81 19.46 21.23
N LYS A 64 -2.45 19.35 20.05
CA LYS A 64 -3.62 20.16 19.69
C LYS A 64 -4.90 19.81 20.47
N GLU A 65 -4.99 18.62 21.07
CA GLU A 65 -6.15 18.15 21.85
C GLU A 65 -6.41 19.04 23.06
N SER A 66 -5.37 19.53 23.75
CA SER A 66 -5.54 20.41 24.91
C SER A 66 -6.14 21.78 24.55
N LEU A 67 -6.18 22.14 23.26
CA LEU A 67 -6.79 23.38 22.76
C LEU A 67 -8.29 23.22 22.49
N LEU A 68 -8.83 22.01 22.57
CA LEU A 68 -10.23 21.74 22.28
C LEU A 68 -11.15 22.24 23.41
N SER A 69 -12.24 22.87 23.00
CA SER A 69 -13.35 23.30 23.85
C SER A 69 -14.66 22.67 23.38
N ASP A 70 -15.72 22.75 24.19
CA ASP A 70 -17.04 22.22 23.84
C ASP A 70 -17.59 22.76 22.50
N LYS A 71 -17.15 23.94 22.07
CA LYS A 71 -17.55 24.54 20.78
C LYS A 71 -16.95 23.84 19.57
N ASN A 72 -15.86 23.10 19.75
CA ASN A 72 -15.20 22.35 18.68
C ASN A 72 -15.91 21.04 18.36
N TYR A 73 -16.81 20.57 19.23
CA TYR A 73 -17.49 19.30 19.09
C TYR A 73 -18.74 19.41 18.22
N ALA A 74 -18.71 18.76 17.07
CA ALA A 74 -19.79 18.71 16.10
C ALA A 74 -20.60 17.40 16.19
N ASN A 75 -21.77 17.39 15.55
CA ASN A 75 -22.66 16.22 15.50
C ASN A 75 -22.15 15.10 14.60
N SER A 76 -21.27 15.41 13.64
CA SER A 76 -20.78 14.49 12.65
C SER A 76 -19.29 14.72 12.38
N ILE A 77 -18.63 13.73 11.79
CA ILE A 77 -17.22 13.83 11.37
C ILE A 77 -17.05 14.91 10.29
N GLN A 78 -17.97 14.96 9.33
CA GLN A 78 -18.01 15.97 8.27
C GLN A 78 -18.07 17.39 8.84
N ASP A 79 -18.98 17.63 9.80
CA ASP A 79 -19.13 18.94 10.44
C ASP A 79 -17.90 19.30 11.29
N ALA A 80 -17.29 18.32 11.97
CA ALA A 80 -16.09 18.52 12.76
C ALA A 80 -14.91 18.94 11.87
N LEU A 81 -14.77 18.32 10.71
CA LEU A 81 -13.74 18.64 9.71
C LEU A 81 -13.95 20.03 9.11
N LEU A 82 -15.19 20.37 8.73
CA LEU A 82 -15.55 21.71 8.23
C LEU A 82 -15.33 22.81 9.27
N SER A 83 -15.56 22.51 10.54
CA SER A 83 -15.36 23.50 11.62
C SER A 83 -13.87 23.76 11.88
N ALA A 84 -13.01 22.79 11.58
CA ALA A 84 -11.57 22.88 11.77
C ALA A 84 -10.80 23.38 10.54
N SER A 85 -11.48 23.61 9.41
CA SER A 85 -10.87 23.81 8.09
C SER A 85 -10.18 25.18 7.87
N ILE A 86 -9.59 25.75 8.91
CA ILE A 86 -8.93 27.06 8.91
C ILE A 86 -7.56 26.99 8.20
N GLU A 87 -7.06 25.79 7.90
CA GLU A 87 -5.68 25.54 7.45
C GLU A 87 -5.54 25.20 5.94
N PHE A 88 -6.62 25.16 5.15
CA PHE A 88 -6.50 24.81 3.72
C PHE A 88 -6.03 25.99 2.86
N GLU A 89 -5.11 25.70 1.94
CA GLU A 89 -4.69 26.65 0.91
C GLU A 89 -5.87 27.01 0.00
N GLN A 90 -5.83 28.22 -0.55
CA GLN A 90 -6.83 28.67 -1.51
C GLN A 90 -6.89 27.72 -2.71
N GLY A 91 -8.07 27.19 -3.03
CA GLY A 91 -8.27 26.20 -4.10
C GLY A 91 -8.26 24.73 -3.65
N GLU A 92 -8.04 24.47 -2.35
CA GLU A 92 -8.03 23.14 -1.74
C GLU A 92 -9.25 22.88 -0.84
N GLU A 93 -10.34 23.66 -1.02
CA GLU A 93 -11.55 23.62 -0.18
C GLU A 93 -12.25 22.24 -0.25
N TYR A 94 -12.13 21.55 -1.39
CA TYR A 94 -12.71 20.22 -1.61
C TYR A 94 -12.22 19.18 -0.58
N LYS A 95 -11.01 19.34 -0.02
CA LYS A 95 -10.43 18.44 0.99
C LYS A 95 -11.20 18.40 2.32
N THR A 96 -12.11 19.33 2.52
CA THR A 96 -12.98 19.37 3.69
C THR A 96 -14.20 18.45 3.57
N HIS A 97 -14.45 17.88 2.39
CA HIS A 97 -15.56 16.96 2.15
C HIS A 97 -15.11 15.50 2.23
N ILE A 98 -16.00 14.64 2.71
CA ILE A 98 -15.82 13.19 2.75
C ILE A 98 -16.76 12.60 1.70
N ASP A 99 -16.23 12.24 0.54
CA ASP A 99 -17.02 11.61 -0.53
C ASP A 99 -17.10 10.10 -0.35
N LYS A 100 -15.98 9.49 0.07
CA LYS A 100 -15.91 8.04 0.29
C LYS A 100 -15.03 7.70 1.49
N ILE A 101 -15.60 6.98 2.46
CA ILE A 101 -14.85 6.40 3.57
C ILE A 101 -14.21 5.08 3.10
N ILE A 102 -12.92 4.93 3.34
CA ILE A 102 -12.17 3.69 3.08
C ILE A 102 -12.13 2.82 4.34
N LYS A 103 -11.79 3.41 5.50
CA LYS A 103 -11.69 2.68 6.76
C LYS A 103 -11.89 3.60 7.96
N GLU A 104 -12.52 3.07 8.99
CA GLU A 104 -12.67 3.72 10.29
C GLU A 104 -12.04 2.86 11.39
N PHE A 105 -11.42 3.53 12.35
CA PHE A 105 -10.94 2.98 13.61
C PHE A 105 -11.60 3.77 14.73
N GLU A 106 -12.20 3.10 15.71
CA GLU A 106 -12.94 3.78 16.77
C GLU A 106 -12.76 3.07 18.11
N ASN A 107 -12.53 3.85 19.17
CA ASN A 107 -12.67 3.41 20.55
C ASN A 107 -13.55 4.40 21.32
N GLU A 108 -13.56 4.34 22.65
CA GLU A 108 -14.37 5.23 23.49
C GLU A 108 -13.97 6.72 23.39
N ASN A 109 -12.69 6.99 23.10
CA ASN A 109 -12.10 8.33 23.20
C ASN A 109 -11.84 8.96 21.84
N TYR A 110 -11.58 8.15 20.81
CA TYR A 110 -11.08 8.62 19.52
C TYR A 110 -11.71 7.86 18.35
N LYS A 111 -11.82 8.57 17.24
CA LYS A 111 -12.13 8.00 15.92
C LYS A 111 -11.07 8.46 14.92
N SER A 112 -10.49 7.54 14.17
CA SER A 112 -9.66 7.86 13.01
C SER A 112 -10.35 7.37 11.74
N VAL A 113 -10.40 8.21 10.70
CA VAL A 113 -11.12 7.95 9.45
C VAL A 113 -10.20 8.20 8.28
N LEU A 114 -10.00 7.17 7.46
CA LEU A 114 -9.35 7.25 6.15
C LEU A 114 -10.44 7.42 5.08
N TYR A 115 -10.34 8.46 4.27
CA TYR A 115 -11.34 8.80 3.27
C TYR A 115 -10.75 9.49 2.04
N ILE A 116 -11.58 9.56 1.00
CA ILE A 116 -11.31 10.27 -0.24
C ILE A 116 -12.18 11.53 -0.28
N SER A 117 -11.57 12.61 -0.74
CA SER A 117 -12.22 13.86 -1.16
C SER A 117 -11.97 14.08 -2.64
N GLU A 118 -13.02 14.08 -3.46
CA GLU A 118 -12.94 14.23 -4.91
C GLU A 118 -12.98 15.71 -5.29
N LYS A 119 -12.02 16.15 -6.11
CA LYS A 119 -12.07 17.48 -6.73
C LYS A 119 -12.75 17.41 -8.09
N ASN A 120 -12.36 16.41 -8.88
CA ASN A 120 -12.83 16.11 -10.23
C ASN A 120 -12.23 14.76 -10.68
N ASP A 121 -12.52 14.34 -11.92
CA ASP A 121 -12.08 13.06 -12.49
C ASP A 121 -10.55 12.88 -12.60
N ILE A 122 -9.75 13.95 -12.44
CA ILE A 122 -8.29 13.89 -12.58
C ILE A 122 -7.54 14.13 -11.27
N GLU A 123 -8.21 14.58 -10.21
CA GLU A 123 -7.60 14.99 -8.95
C GLU A 123 -8.48 14.65 -7.75
N SER A 124 -7.88 14.05 -6.74
CA SER A 124 -8.55 13.71 -5.48
C SER A 124 -7.55 13.74 -4.33
N SER A 125 -8.04 13.91 -3.11
CA SER A 125 -7.24 13.83 -1.88
C SER A 125 -7.54 12.53 -1.15
N LEU A 126 -6.50 11.80 -0.78
CA LEU A 126 -6.58 10.72 0.18
C LEU A 126 -6.18 11.28 1.55
N THR A 127 -7.09 11.22 2.51
CA THR A 127 -6.92 11.91 3.80
C THR A 127 -7.17 10.94 4.95
N PHE A 128 -6.28 10.95 5.94
CA PHE A 128 -6.45 10.23 7.19
C PHE A 128 -6.52 11.23 8.34
N SER A 129 -7.66 11.28 9.02
CA SER A 129 -7.96 12.26 10.06
C SER A 129 -8.30 11.56 11.37
N LYS A 130 -7.88 12.15 12.49
CA LYS A 130 -8.27 11.71 13.83
C LYS A 130 -9.13 12.76 14.54
N PHE A 131 -10.10 12.27 15.29
CA PHE A 131 -11.09 13.03 16.02
C PHE A 131 -11.16 12.57 17.47
N LYS A 132 -11.37 13.52 18.39
CA LYS A 132 -11.78 13.24 19.77
C LYS A 132 -13.27 12.96 19.80
N ILE A 133 -13.67 11.95 20.56
CA ILE A 133 -15.07 11.62 20.84
C ILE A 133 -15.44 12.19 22.20
N LYS A 134 -16.63 12.78 22.27
CA LYS A 134 -17.33 13.10 23.52
C LYS A 134 -18.77 12.63 23.41
N GLU A 135 -19.34 12.10 24.50
CA GLU A 135 -20.74 11.75 24.55
C GLU A 135 -21.53 12.84 25.29
N VAL A 136 -22.62 13.32 24.68
CA VAL A 136 -23.54 14.31 25.26
C VAL A 136 -24.96 13.85 24.99
N ASP A 137 -25.75 13.66 26.06
CA ASP A 137 -27.14 13.17 25.99
C ASP A 137 -27.29 11.85 25.20
N GLY A 138 -26.35 10.91 25.39
CA GLY A 138 -26.35 9.62 24.70
C GLY A 138 -25.96 9.69 23.22
N LYS A 139 -25.48 10.85 22.73
CA LYS A 139 -25.07 11.06 21.34
C LYS A 139 -23.58 11.40 21.28
N LYS A 140 -22.86 10.69 20.42
CA LYS A 140 -21.46 10.99 20.11
C LYS A 140 -21.33 12.33 19.40
N ARG A 141 -20.32 13.08 19.80
CA ARG A 141 -19.86 14.33 19.20
C ARG A 141 -18.38 14.21 18.89
N TYR A 142 -17.93 14.92 17.86
CA TYR A 142 -16.59 14.77 17.33
C TYR A 142 -15.89 16.11 17.24
N ALA A 143 -14.63 16.18 17.64
CA ALA A 143 -13.76 17.33 17.42
C ALA A 143 -12.52 16.88 16.66
N HIS A 144 -12.14 17.60 15.60
CA HIS A 144 -10.94 17.32 14.82
C HIS A 144 -9.68 17.56 15.66
N ILE A 145 -8.67 16.68 15.53
CA ILE A 145 -7.37 16.81 16.19
C ILE A 145 -6.27 17.05 15.15
N THR A 146 -6.15 16.15 14.18
CA THR A 146 -5.05 16.11 13.21
C THR A 146 -5.48 15.39 11.94
N SER A 147 -4.81 15.72 10.83
CA SER A 147 -4.99 15.08 9.53
C SER A 147 -3.68 15.03 8.78
N VAL A 148 -3.47 13.95 8.04
CA VAL A 148 -2.50 13.89 6.94
C VAL A 148 -3.23 13.66 5.64
N HIS A 149 -2.74 14.24 4.56
CA HIS A 149 -3.36 14.11 3.26
C HIS A 149 -2.33 14.00 2.15
N GLU A 150 -2.71 13.32 1.08
CA GLU A 150 -1.95 13.24 -0.15
C GLU A 150 -2.87 13.57 -1.34
N VAL A 151 -2.44 14.50 -2.18
CA VAL A 151 -3.15 14.82 -3.43
C VAL A 151 -2.69 13.86 -4.51
N ILE A 152 -3.64 13.07 -5.00
CA ILE A 152 -3.46 12.12 -6.09
C ILE A 152 -3.95 12.75 -7.38
N LYS A 153 -3.12 12.67 -8.42
CA LYS A 153 -3.45 13.13 -9.77
C LYS A 153 -3.38 11.96 -10.74
N LYS A 154 -4.31 11.92 -11.68
CA LYS A 154 -4.42 10.84 -12.68
C LYS A 154 -3.16 10.69 -13.54
N ASP A 155 -2.51 11.79 -13.90
CA ASP A 155 -1.34 11.81 -14.79
C ASP A 155 0.02 11.65 -14.08
N ARG A 156 0.06 11.76 -12.74
CA ARG A 156 1.32 11.64 -11.97
C ARG A 156 1.79 10.19 -11.84
N PRO A 157 2.95 9.78 -12.39
CA PRO A 157 3.42 8.39 -12.26
C PRO A 157 3.73 8.03 -10.79
N TYR A 158 3.78 6.73 -10.50
CA TYR A 158 4.30 6.26 -9.21
C TYR A 158 5.83 6.38 -9.22
N ASP A 159 6.39 7.09 -8.25
CA ASP A 159 7.82 7.39 -8.20
C ASP A 159 8.65 6.29 -7.51
N LYS A 160 8.02 5.24 -6.96
CA LYS A 160 8.65 4.20 -6.15
C LYS A 160 8.06 2.82 -6.40
N ASP A 161 8.92 1.80 -6.36
CA ASP A 161 8.51 0.40 -6.30
C ASP A 161 7.90 0.04 -4.93
N THR A 162 7.21 -1.11 -4.84
CA THR A 162 6.54 -1.60 -3.62
C THR A 162 7.48 -1.67 -2.42
N MET A 163 8.69 -2.21 -2.58
CA MET A 163 9.66 -2.37 -1.48
C MET A 163 10.14 -1.00 -0.96
N SER A 164 10.48 -0.08 -1.86
CA SER A 164 10.87 1.30 -1.54
C SER A 164 9.75 2.07 -0.84
N LEU A 165 8.51 1.85 -1.29
CA LEU A 165 7.32 2.48 -0.70
C LEU A 165 7.06 1.93 0.72
N LEU A 166 7.07 0.61 0.91
CA LEU A 166 6.92 -0.04 2.22
C LEU A 166 7.94 0.49 3.23
N LYS A 167 9.23 0.56 2.88
CA LYS A 167 10.28 1.14 3.74
C LYS A 167 9.93 2.56 4.19
N SER A 168 9.50 3.41 3.24
CA SER A 168 9.17 4.79 3.55
C SER A 168 7.90 4.93 4.40
N GLN A 169 6.88 4.09 4.16
CA GLN A 169 5.62 4.10 4.90
C GLN A 169 5.78 3.54 6.32
N LEU A 170 6.65 2.55 6.54
CA LEU A 170 6.98 2.07 7.88
C LEU A 170 7.70 3.14 8.71
N ALA A 171 8.64 3.88 8.10
CA ALA A 171 9.29 4.99 8.77
C ALA A 171 8.34 6.17 9.04
N LEU A 172 7.39 6.42 8.13
CA LEU A 172 6.42 7.49 8.24
C LEU A 172 5.33 7.18 9.28
N SER A 173 4.81 5.95 9.31
CA SER A 173 3.79 5.55 10.30
C SER A 173 4.31 5.68 11.74
N ASP A 174 5.57 5.36 12.01
CA ASP A 174 6.22 5.64 13.30
C ASP A 174 6.18 7.14 13.68
N ARG A 175 6.24 8.05 12.70
CA ARG A 175 6.17 9.50 12.91
C ARG A 175 4.76 10.03 13.05
N LEU A 176 3.78 9.32 12.50
CA LEU A 176 2.37 9.69 12.45
C LEU A 176 1.53 8.85 13.42
N GLN A 177 2.09 8.55 14.59
CA GLN A 177 1.34 7.88 15.67
C GLN A 177 0.25 8.77 16.27
N ASP A 178 0.19 10.05 15.92
CA ASP A 178 -0.89 10.95 16.30
C ASP A 178 -2.24 10.48 15.72
N LEU A 179 -2.23 9.74 14.60
CA LEU A 179 -3.43 9.12 14.00
C LEU A 179 -3.87 7.81 14.69
N ASN A 180 -3.04 7.23 15.56
CA ASN A 180 -3.40 6.04 16.34
C ASN A 180 -4.51 6.40 17.35
N ILE A 181 -5.56 5.59 17.43
CA ILE A 181 -6.64 5.76 18.42
C ILE A 181 -6.24 5.27 19.83
N SER A 182 -5.18 4.46 19.94
CA SER A 182 -4.70 3.86 21.18
C SER A 182 -3.18 4.06 21.41
N PRO A 183 -2.66 5.31 21.32
CA PRO A 183 -1.22 5.57 21.27
C PRO A 183 -0.44 5.15 22.54
N ASP A 184 -1.11 5.09 23.69
CA ASP A 184 -0.48 4.69 24.96
C ASP A 184 -0.28 3.16 25.07
N ASN A 185 -1.01 2.39 24.28
CA ASN A 185 -1.12 0.93 24.44
C ASN A 185 -0.75 0.14 23.19
N SER A 186 -0.72 0.78 22.01
CA SER A 186 -0.43 0.13 20.75
C SER A 186 0.51 0.95 19.88
N ARG A 187 1.22 0.26 18.99
CA ARG A 187 1.97 0.88 17.90
C ARG A 187 1.25 0.60 16.59
N PHE A 188 0.64 1.63 16.01
CA PHE A 188 -0.15 1.50 14.80
C PHE A 188 0.73 1.68 13.57
N LEU A 189 0.95 0.61 12.79
CA LEU A 189 1.71 0.72 11.53
C LEU A 189 0.75 0.66 10.36
N TYR A 190 0.95 1.51 9.37
CA TYR A 190 0.10 1.55 8.19
C TYR A 190 0.83 2.13 6.99
N GLY A 191 0.26 1.94 5.82
CA GLY A 191 0.73 2.58 4.60
C GLY A 191 -0.11 2.22 3.39
N PHE A 192 0.35 2.72 2.24
CA PHE A 192 -0.25 2.45 0.94
C PHE A 192 0.80 1.84 0.03
N VAL A 193 0.38 0.90 -0.80
CA VAL A 193 1.12 0.47 -2.00
C VAL A 193 0.22 0.46 -3.22
N HIS A 194 0.81 0.27 -4.40
CA HIS A 194 0.12 0.33 -5.69
C HIS A 194 0.06 -1.01 -6.42
N ASP A 195 0.53 -2.08 -5.78
CA ASP A 195 0.64 -3.41 -6.35
C ASP A 195 0.11 -4.47 -5.37
N GLU A 196 -0.38 -5.58 -5.90
CA GLU A 196 -0.93 -6.71 -5.15
C GLU A 196 0.11 -7.51 -4.35
N ASP A 197 1.41 -7.27 -4.60
CA ASP A 197 2.54 -7.81 -3.82
C ASP A 197 2.34 -7.74 -2.29
N ILE A 198 1.59 -6.75 -1.78
CA ILE A 198 1.28 -6.59 -0.35
C ILE A 198 0.55 -7.80 0.24
N TYR A 199 -0.25 -8.53 -0.54
CA TYR A 199 -0.94 -9.74 -0.06
C TYR A 199 0.04 -10.88 0.29
N ASN A 200 1.21 -10.88 -0.34
CA ASN A 200 2.29 -11.83 -0.13
C ASN A 200 3.44 -11.23 0.69
N THR A 201 3.25 -10.04 1.26
CA THR A 201 4.27 -9.35 2.03
C THR A 201 4.19 -9.71 3.51
N LYS A 202 5.36 -9.87 4.14
CA LYS A 202 5.52 -10.00 5.59
C LYS A 202 6.46 -8.92 6.12
N ILE A 203 6.09 -8.30 7.24
CA ILE A 203 6.94 -7.37 7.99
C ILE A 203 7.31 -8.02 9.32
N GLU A 204 8.60 -8.24 9.57
CA GLU A 204 9.08 -9.08 10.69
C GLU A 204 8.35 -10.44 10.79
N ASN A 205 8.16 -11.11 9.64
CA ASN A 205 7.43 -12.38 9.51
C ASN A 205 5.93 -12.32 9.86
N LYS A 206 5.34 -11.13 9.98
CA LYS A 206 3.90 -10.93 10.25
C LYS A 206 3.21 -10.41 9.00
N LYS A 207 1.96 -10.83 8.78
CA LYS A 207 1.10 -10.27 7.73
C LYS A 207 0.28 -9.11 8.30
N PRO A 208 -0.09 -8.09 7.49
CA PRO A 208 -1.00 -7.03 7.90
C PRO A 208 -2.30 -7.59 8.49
N ASP A 209 -2.88 -6.88 9.45
CA ASP A 209 -4.15 -7.27 10.06
C ASP A 209 -5.29 -7.23 9.03
N GLU A 210 -5.25 -6.23 8.13
CA GLU A 210 -6.14 -6.13 6.98
C GLU A 210 -5.44 -5.42 5.82
N ILE A 211 -5.89 -5.71 4.59
CA ILE A 211 -5.50 -5.03 3.36
C ILE A 211 -6.78 -4.63 2.63
N ILE A 212 -6.92 -3.36 2.30
CA ILE A 212 -8.10 -2.78 1.65
C ILE A 212 -7.69 -2.23 0.30
N TYR A 213 -8.21 -2.83 -0.76
CA TYR A 213 -8.07 -2.35 -2.13
C TYR A 213 -9.11 -1.27 -2.44
N PHE A 214 -8.68 -0.21 -3.13
CA PHE A 214 -9.55 0.78 -3.74
C PHE A 214 -8.86 1.41 -4.95
N GLU A 215 -9.64 2.04 -5.81
CA GLU A 215 -9.12 2.87 -6.89
C GLU A 215 -9.32 4.34 -6.58
N LEU A 216 -8.35 5.15 -7.00
CA LEU A 216 -8.39 6.61 -6.87
C LEU A 216 -7.74 7.21 -8.11
N CYS A 217 -8.46 8.02 -8.89
CA CYS A 217 -7.99 8.54 -10.19
C CYS A 217 -7.50 7.42 -11.16
N GLU A 218 -8.29 6.34 -11.29
CA GLU A 218 -8.01 5.16 -12.15
C GLU A 218 -6.71 4.41 -11.78
N LYS A 219 -6.27 4.56 -10.53
CA LYS A 219 -5.04 3.99 -10.02
C LYS A 219 -5.31 3.06 -8.85
N PRO A 220 -4.69 1.87 -8.82
CA PRO A 220 -4.86 0.94 -7.70
C PRO A 220 -4.13 1.46 -6.45
N PHE A 221 -4.80 1.32 -5.31
CA PHE A 221 -4.24 1.53 -3.98
C PHE A 221 -4.60 0.36 -3.09
N TYR A 222 -3.63 -0.06 -2.29
CA TYR A 222 -3.81 -1.05 -1.24
C TYR A 222 -3.40 -0.42 0.09
N PHE A 223 -4.39 -0.08 0.91
CA PHE A 223 -4.17 0.34 2.28
C PHE A 223 -3.94 -0.89 3.15
N TRP A 224 -2.81 -0.95 3.84
CA TRP A 224 -2.48 -2.04 4.75
C TRP A 224 -2.18 -1.47 6.13
N TYR A 225 -2.47 -2.23 7.18
CA TYR A 225 -2.18 -1.79 8.54
C TYR A 225 -1.98 -2.94 9.54
N TYR A 226 -1.44 -2.57 10.70
CA TYR A 226 -1.37 -3.36 11.93
C TYR A 226 -1.85 -2.48 13.08
N GLU A 227 -2.94 -2.85 13.76
CA GLU A 227 -3.51 -2.08 14.87
C GLU A 227 -2.57 -2.01 16.07
N ASN A 228 -1.80 -3.08 16.29
CA ASN A 228 -0.84 -3.17 17.37
C ASN A 228 0.41 -3.98 16.98
N PHE A 229 1.37 -3.32 16.35
CA PHE A 229 2.60 -3.96 15.90
C PHE A 229 3.63 -4.14 17.02
N GLN A 230 3.87 -5.40 17.39
CA GLN A 230 4.84 -5.76 18.43
C GLN A 230 6.27 -5.87 17.85
N SER A 231 7.10 -4.87 18.08
CA SER A 231 8.55 -4.86 17.79
C SER A 231 9.22 -3.68 18.48
N ASP A 232 10.43 -3.88 19.01
CA ASP A 232 11.26 -2.83 19.58
C ASP A 232 12.09 -2.08 18.52
N LYS A 233 12.08 -2.53 17.26
CA LYS A 233 12.78 -1.88 16.14
C LYS A 233 11.95 -0.74 15.56
N SER A 234 12.58 0.38 15.22
CA SER A 234 11.92 1.46 14.46
C SER A 234 11.48 0.96 13.08
N GLY A 235 10.53 1.64 12.46
CA GLY A 235 9.92 1.28 11.19
C GLY A 235 10.92 1.17 10.06
N LYS A 236 11.93 2.06 10.03
CA LYS A 236 13.06 1.97 9.08
C LYS A 236 13.98 0.77 9.33
N SER A 237 13.87 0.13 10.48
CA SER A 237 14.66 -1.02 10.91
C SER A 237 13.83 -2.31 10.95
N LEU A 238 12.63 -2.33 10.35
CA LEU A 238 11.85 -3.55 10.18
C LEU A 238 12.26 -4.28 8.90
N SER A 239 12.39 -5.60 9.00
CA SER A 239 12.58 -6.48 7.86
C SER A 239 11.29 -6.65 7.06
N ILE A 240 11.44 -6.76 5.74
CA ILE A 240 10.34 -6.93 4.79
C ILE A 240 10.68 -8.12 3.90
N GLU A 241 9.69 -8.96 3.63
CA GLU A 241 9.78 -10.07 2.69
C GLU A 241 8.56 -10.03 1.77
N ILE A 242 8.78 -10.11 0.46
CA ILE A 242 7.73 -10.18 -0.56
C ILE A 242 7.94 -11.48 -1.36
N GLU A 243 6.96 -12.37 -1.33
CA GLU A 243 6.97 -13.64 -2.09
C GLU A 243 6.30 -13.40 -3.47
N ARG A 244 7.04 -13.60 -4.58
CA ARG A 244 6.60 -13.38 -5.97
C ARG A 244 6.70 -14.62 -6.87
#